data_AF-A0A1J3IWU6-F1
#
_entry.id   AF-A0A1J3IWU6-F1
#
_cell.length_a   1.000
_cell.length_b   1.000
_cell.length_c   1.000
_cell.angle_alpha   90.00
_cell.angle_beta   90.00
_cell.angle_gamma   90.00
#
_symmetry.space_group_name_H-M   'P 1'
#
loop_
_entity.id
_entity.type
_entity.pdbx_description
1 polymer ?
#
loop_
_entity_poly.entity_id
_entity_poly.type
_entity_poly.pdbx_seq_one_letter_code
_entity_poly.pdbx_strand_id
1 'polypeptide(L)'
;YELSRFWKLHPQTLFKFITRSIRYMFKLINRRMHRINTGSSFRPVLKLYKEEVIWLGLHAYIQVLKKKNSRYRTLLFYLKSALYSHYLSLNLPPELEYATDRSNSSSLWKLKY
;
A
#
# COMPACT_ATOMS: atom_id res chain seq x y z
N TYR A 1 -30.05 -1.12 -5.91
CA TYR A 1 -29.22 -0.92 -7.11
C TYR A 1 -28.86 0.54 -7.40
N GLU A 2 -29.57 1.52 -6.83
CA GLU A 2 -29.46 2.96 -7.13
C GLU A 2 -28.20 3.70 -6.62
N LEU A 3 -27.63 3.34 -5.46
CA LEU A 3 -26.47 4.05 -4.89
C LEU A 3 -25.14 3.84 -5.64
N SER A 4 -25.08 2.83 -6.51
CA SER A 4 -23.83 2.43 -7.20
C SER A 4 -23.40 3.37 -8.32
N ARG A 5 -24.31 4.21 -8.81
CA ARG A 5 -24.13 5.03 -10.01
C ARG A 5 -23.52 6.40 -9.74
N PHE A 6 -23.70 6.92 -8.52
CA PHE A 6 -23.34 8.30 -8.14
C PHE A 6 -21.88 8.53 -7.76
N TRP A 7 -21.11 7.46 -7.50
CA TRP A 7 -19.71 7.59 -7.06
C TRP A 7 -18.71 6.95 -8.03
N LYS A 8 -18.86 7.18 -9.34
CA LYS A 8 -17.76 6.97 -10.27
C LYS A 8 -16.75 8.12 -10.13
N LEU A 9 -16.06 8.16 -8.99
CA LEU A 9 -14.94 9.07 -8.77
C LEU A 9 -13.94 8.90 -9.91
N HIS A 10 -13.48 10.04 -10.46
CA HIS A 10 -12.49 10.04 -11.54
C HIS A 10 -11.26 9.23 -11.12
N PRO A 11 -10.68 8.37 -11.99
CA PRO A 11 -9.53 7.54 -11.64
C PRO A 11 -8.34 8.32 -11.06
N GLN A 12 -8.13 9.57 -11.50
CA GLN A 12 -7.09 10.44 -10.94
C GLN A 12 -7.40 10.86 -9.49
N THR A 13 -8.67 11.11 -9.17
CA THR A 13 -9.10 11.44 -7.80
C THR A 13 -8.88 10.24 -6.88
N LEU A 14 -9.24 9.04 -7.33
CA LEU A 14 -8.98 7.80 -6.59
C LEU A 14 -7.47 7.58 -6.39
N PHE A 15 -6.66 7.79 -7.43
CA PHE A 15 -5.20 7.72 -7.33
C PHE A 15 -4.65 8.70 -6.27
N LYS A 16 -5.15 9.94 -6.25
CA LYS A 16 -4.78 10.96 -5.25
C LYS A 16 -5.18 10.54 -3.84
N PHE A 17 -6.34 9.92 -3.65
CA PHE A 17 -6.75 9.42 -2.34
C PHE A 17 -5.90 8.23 -1.88
N ILE A 18 -5.61 7.28 -2.77
CA ILE A 18 -4.74 6.13 -2.47
C ILE A 18 -3.33 6.60 -2.08
N THR A 19 -2.73 7.48 -2.86
CA THR A 19 -1.38 8.00 -2.56
C THR A 19 -1.35 8.79 -1.24
N ARG A 20 -2.39 9.57 -0.94
CA ARG A 20 -2.53 10.26 0.35
C ARG A 20 -2.70 9.30 1.52
N SER A 21 -3.51 8.25 1.38
CA SER A 21 -3.73 7.27 2.45
C SER A 21 -2.44 6.50 2.78
N ILE A 22 -1.66 6.14 1.76
CA ILE A 22 -0.34 5.52 1.92
C ILE A 22 0.62 6.44 2.69
N ARG A 23 0.71 7.71 2.31
CA ARG A 23 1.56 8.70 3.01
C ARG A 23 1.09 8.92 4.45
N TYR A 24 -0.21 8.87 4.69
CA TYR A 24 -0.77 8.94 6.04
C TYR A 24 -0.38 7.70 6.86
N MET A 25 -0.47 6.49 6.30
CA MET A 25 -0.05 5.26 6.96
C MET A 25 1.42 5.31 7.36
N PHE A 26 2.32 5.75 6.47
CA PHE A 26 3.73 5.97 6.80
C PHE A 26 3.91 6.88 8.03
N LYS A 27 3.22 8.04 8.05
CA LYS A 27 3.27 8.95 9.20
C LYS A 27 2.75 8.30 10.48
N LEU A 28 1.69 7.50 10.39
CA LEU A 28 1.10 6.81 11.52
C LEU A 28 2.05 5.75 12.09
N ILE A 29 2.67 4.94 11.23
CA ILE A 29 3.66 3.94 11.62
C ILE A 29 4.83 4.62 12.30
N ASN A 30 5.42 5.65 11.69
CA ASN A 30 6.54 6.38 12.30
C ASN A 30 6.18 6.94 13.68
N ARG A 31 5.01 7.58 13.81
CA ARG A 31 4.54 8.09 15.12
C ARG A 31 4.40 6.99 16.17
N ARG A 32 3.89 5.82 15.77
CA ARG A 32 3.75 4.68 16.68
C ARG A 32 5.12 4.14 17.09
N MET A 33 6.04 3.96 16.14
CA MET A 33 7.39 3.49 16.42
C MET A 33 8.13 4.37 17.43
N HIS A 34 8.01 5.69 17.31
CA HIS A 34 8.63 6.62 18.27
C HIS A 34 7.98 6.61 19.66
N ARG A 35 6.77 6.07 19.78
CA ARG A 35 6.02 5.94 21.05
C ARG A 35 6.17 4.57 21.69
N ILE A 36 6.80 3.60 21.02
CA ILE A 36 7.06 2.29 21.62
C ILE A 36 8.04 2.50 22.77
N ASN A 37 7.52 2.45 23.98
CA ASN A 37 8.32 2.42 25.19
C ASN A 37 8.60 0.95 25.51
N THR A 38 9.82 0.51 25.29
CA THR A 38 10.30 -0.86 25.57
C THR A 38 10.50 -1.12 27.06
N GLY A 39 10.24 -0.13 27.94
CA GLY A 39 10.54 -0.21 29.36
C GLY A 39 12.04 -0.13 29.67
N SER A 40 12.89 0.04 28.66
CA SER A 40 14.32 0.24 28.76
C SER A 40 14.71 1.63 28.22
N SER A 41 15.90 2.11 28.60
CA SER A 41 16.49 3.32 28.00
C SER A 41 16.81 3.14 26.51
N PHE A 42 16.80 1.91 26.01
CA PHE A 42 17.04 1.57 24.61
C PHE A 42 15.74 1.67 23.80
N ARG A 43 15.65 2.70 22.94
CA ARG A 43 14.52 2.93 22.02
C ARG A 43 14.93 2.54 20.59
N PRO A 44 14.76 1.28 20.17
CA PRO A 44 15.08 0.90 18.79
C PRO A 44 14.13 1.59 17.83
N VAL A 45 14.64 2.58 17.09
CA VAL A 45 13.92 3.15 15.94
C VAL A 45 14.28 2.29 14.73
N LEU A 46 13.46 1.27 14.46
CA LEU A 46 13.53 0.57 13.17
C LEU A 46 13.28 1.62 12.07
N LYS A 47 14.29 1.83 11.24
CA LYS A 47 14.20 2.76 10.10
C LYS A 47 13.31 2.14 9.04
N LEU A 48 12.10 2.66 8.93
CA LEU A 48 11.18 2.34 7.86
C LEU A 48 11.32 3.40 6.77
N TYR A 49 11.72 3.01 5.56
CA TYR A 49 11.87 3.97 4.48
C TYR A 49 10.50 4.31 3.89
N LYS A 50 10.28 5.59 3.62
CA LYS A 50 9.01 6.08 3.07
C LYS A 50 8.71 5.42 1.73
N GLU A 51 9.77 5.23 0.96
CA GLU A 51 9.85 4.63 -0.35
C GLU A 51 9.33 3.18 -0.31
N GLU A 52 9.76 2.39 0.68
CA GLU A 52 9.30 1.02 0.89
C GLU A 52 7.80 0.97 1.21
N VAL A 53 7.33 1.85 2.10
CA VAL A 53 5.90 1.93 2.44
C VAL A 53 5.06 2.36 1.25
N ILE A 54 5.57 3.28 0.43
CA ILE A 54 4.89 3.69 -0.80
C ILE A 54 4.77 2.51 -1.76
N TRP A 55 5.87 1.80 -1.98
CA TRP A 55 5.90 0.66 -2.87
C TRP A 55 4.97 -0.46 -2.39
N LEU A 56 5.04 -0.84 -1.09
CA LEU A 56 4.17 -1.85 -0.49
C LEU A 56 2.69 -1.46 -0.57
N GLY A 57 2.38 -0.19 -0.29
CA GLY A 57 1.02 0.33 -0.40
C GLY A 57 0.49 0.23 -1.82
N LEU A 58 1.25 0.69 -2.82
CA LEU A 58 0.87 0.59 -4.23
C LEU A 58 0.70 -0.86 -4.66
N HIS A 59 1.64 -1.75 -4.30
CA HIS A 59 1.56 -3.18 -4.60
C HIS A 59 0.27 -3.81 -4.05
N ALA A 60 -0.05 -3.56 -2.78
CA ALA A 60 -1.27 -4.07 -2.15
C ALA A 60 -2.56 -3.59 -2.85
N TYR A 61 -2.67 -2.29 -3.15
CA TYR A 61 -3.82 -1.76 -3.90
C TYR A 61 -3.93 -2.39 -5.30
N ILE A 62 -2.82 -2.56 -6.01
CA ILE A 62 -2.82 -3.21 -7.33
C ILE A 62 -3.33 -4.65 -7.21
N GLN A 63 -2.86 -5.43 -6.23
CA GLN A 63 -3.28 -6.82 -6.03
C GLN A 63 -4.79 -6.94 -5.76
N VAL A 64 -5.36 -6.05 -4.94
CA VAL A 64 -6.80 -6.03 -4.64
C VAL A 64 -7.61 -5.57 -5.84
N LEU A 65 -7.23 -4.46 -6.49
CA LEU A 65 -7.99 -3.85 -7.58
C LEU A 65 -7.91 -4.68 -8.88
N LYS A 66 -6.83 -5.45 -9.08
CA LYS A 66 -6.71 -6.40 -10.21
C LYS A 66 -7.86 -7.42 -10.23
N LYS A 67 -8.42 -7.81 -9.08
CA LYS A 67 -9.60 -8.70 -8.99
C LYS A 67 -10.86 -8.08 -9.61
N LYS A 68 -10.92 -6.75 -9.75
CA LYS A 68 -12.03 -5.99 -10.35
C LYS A 68 -11.54 -5.15 -11.54
N ASN A 69 -10.69 -5.74 -12.39
CA ASN A 69 -9.99 -5.04 -13.47
C ASN A 69 -10.94 -4.27 -14.42
N SER A 70 -12.08 -4.85 -14.80
CA SER A 70 -13.07 -4.20 -15.69
C SER A 70 -13.53 -2.84 -15.15
N ARG A 71 -13.64 -2.70 -13.82
CA ARG A 71 -14.06 -1.46 -13.16
C ARG A 71 -12.92 -0.46 -12.95
N TYR A 72 -11.69 -0.95 -12.74
CA TYR A 72 -10.56 -0.12 -12.30
C TYR A 72 -9.38 -0.06 -13.29
N ARG A 73 -9.57 -0.44 -14.56
CA ARG A 73 -8.50 -0.53 -15.57
C ARG A 73 -7.63 0.74 -15.65
N THR A 74 -8.25 1.92 -15.76
CA THR A 74 -7.51 3.20 -15.84
C THR A 74 -6.77 3.53 -14.55
N LEU A 75 -7.37 3.27 -13.38
CA LEU A 75 -6.72 3.46 -12.10
C LEU A 75 -5.52 2.50 -11.94
N LEU A 76 -5.68 1.24 -12.35
CA LEU A 76 -4.61 0.24 -12.36
C LEU A 76 -3.44 0.66 -13.24
N PHE A 77 -3.69 1.32 -14.38
CA PHE A 77 -2.64 1.89 -15.21
C PHE A 77 -1.82 2.94 -14.45
N TYR A 78 -2.48 3.90 -13.79
CA TYR A 78 -1.79 4.92 -12.99
C TYR A 78 -1.01 4.32 -11.82
N LEU A 79 -1.60 3.36 -11.09
CA LEU A 79 -0.93 2.72 -9.97
C LEU A 79 0.29 1.91 -10.42
N LYS A 80 0.19 1.16 -11.52
CA LYS A 80 1.32 0.42 -12.09
C LYS A 80 2.42 1.36 -12.56
N SER A 81 2.09 2.42 -13.29
CA SER A 81 3.07 3.42 -13.73
C SER A 81 3.81 4.04 -12.53
N ALA A 82 3.09 4.42 -11.47
CA ALA A 82 3.69 4.92 -10.24
C ALA A 82 4.58 3.86 -9.54
N LEU A 83 4.16 2.60 -9.51
CA LEU A 83 4.98 1.51 -8.95
C LEU A 83 6.27 1.30 -9.76
N TYR A 84 6.18 1.26 -11.09
CA TYR A 84 7.34 1.05 -11.98
C TYR A 84 8.32 2.21 -11.95
N SER A 85 7.86 3.45 -11.77
CA SER A 85 8.75 4.61 -11.59
C SER A 85 9.58 4.57 -10.30
N HIS A 86 9.27 3.63 -9.39
CA HIS A 86 9.93 3.52 -8.11
C HIS A 86 11.19 2.66 -8.23
N TYR A 87 12.33 3.16 -7.73
CA TYR A 87 13.65 2.50 -7.86
C TYR A 87 13.68 1.07 -7.29
N LEU A 88 12.86 0.78 -6.27
CA LEU A 88 12.70 -0.56 -5.68
C LEU A 88 12.19 -1.61 -6.66
N SER A 89 11.65 -1.21 -7.81
CA SER A 89 11.23 -2.13 -8.87
C SER A 89 12.40 -2.78 -9.61
N LEU A 90 13.62 -2.24 -9.48
CA LEU A 90 14.83 -2.81 -10.09
C LEU A 90 15.50 -3.86 -9.19
N ASN A 91 15.55 -3.60 -7.88
CA ASN A 91 16.13 -4.49 -6.88
C ASN A 91 15.26 -4.44 -5.61
N LEU A 92 14.41 -5.46 -5.43
CA LEU A 92 13.52 -5.56 -4.28
C LEU A 92 14.29 -6.18 -3.08
N PRO A 93 14.34 -5.53 -1.91
CA PRO A 93 14.95 -6.12 -0.73
C PRO A 93 14.21 -7.40 -0.30
N PRO A 94 14.91 -8.42 0.24
CA PRO A 94 14.31 -9.68 0.68
C PRO A 94 13.18 -9.48 1.69
N GLU A 95 13.28 -8.45 2.55
CA GLU A 95 12.27 -8.11 3.55
C GLU A 95 10.96 -7.65 2.90
N LEU A 96 11.05 -6.89 1.80
CA LEU A 96 9.88 -6.47 1.04
C LEU A 96 9.28 -7.64 0.27
N GLU A 97 10.12 -8.49 -0.32
CA GLU A 97 9.66 -9.71 -1.00
C GLU A 97 8.88 -10.60 -0.02
N TYR A 98 9.45 -10.88 1.15
CA TYR A 98 8.79 -11.63 2.23
C TYR A 98 7.44 -11.02 2.60
N ALA A 99 7.37 -9.70 2.77
CA ALA A 99 6.13 -9.00 3.13
C ALA A 99 5.06 -9.01 2.02
N THR A 100 5.46 -9.20 0.75
CA THR A 100 4.51 -9.32 -0.37
C THR A 100 4.00 -10.72 -0.61
N ASP A 101 4.66 -11.74 -0.07
CA ASP A 101 4.20 -13.11 -0.19
C ASP A 101 2.83 -13.26 0.47
N ARG A 102 1.91 -13.87 -0.28
CA ARG A 102 0.56 -14.17 0.20
C ARG A 102 0.56 -15.18 1.34
N SER A 103 1.56 -16.04 1.42
CA SER A 103 1.71 -17.01 2.51
C SER A 103 1.99 -16.31 3.86
N ASN A 104 2.72 -15.20 3.81
CA ASN A 104 3.19 -14.45 4.98
C ASN A 104 2.25 -13.30 5.38
N SER A 105 1.17 -13.06 4.64
CA SER A 105 0.24 -11.96 4.89
C SER A 105 -1.06 -12.43 5.57
N SER A 106 -1.69 -11.53 6.33
CA SER A 106 -2.83 -11.85 7.20
C SER A 106 -3.99 -12.57 6.48
N SER A 107 -4.83 -13.27 7.25
CA SER A 107 -6.03 -14.00 6.81
C SER A 107 -6.99 -13.21 5.91
N LEU A 108 -6.88 -11.87 5.85
CA LEU A 108 -7.63 -11.00 4.95
C LEU A 108 -7.52 -11.39 3.47
N TRP A 109 -6.41 -11.99 3.02
CA TRP A 109 -6.25 -12.44 1.64
C TRP A 109 -7.05 -13.70 1.29
N LYS A 110 -7.47 -14.47 2.29
CA LYS A 110 -8.29 -15.68 2.12
C LYS A 110 -9.78 -15.36 1.91
N LEU A 111 -10.19 -14.10 2.07
CA LEU A 111 -11.56 -13.65 1.80
C LEU A 111 -11.84 -13.71 0.29
N LYS A 112 -12.76 -14.60 -0.10
CA LYS A 112 -13.38 -14.62 -1.43
C LYS A 112 -14.54 -13.61 -1.42
N TYR A 113 -14.55 -12.70 -2.40
CA TYR A 113 -15.61 -11.72 -2.63
C TYR A 113 -16.30 -12.01 -3.95
#